data_AF-V3YYM0-F1
#
_entry.id   AF-V3YYM0-F1
#
_cell.length_a   1.000
_cell.length_b   1.000
_cell.length_c   1.000
_cell.angle_alpha   90.00
_cell.angle_beta   90.00
_cell.angle_gamma   90.00
#
_symmetry.space_group_name_H-M   'P 1'
#
loop_
_entity.id
_entity.type
_entity.pdbx_description
1 polymer ?
#
loop_
_entity_poly.entity_id
_entity_poly.type
_entity_poly.pdbx_seq_one_letter_code
_entity_poly.pdbx_strand_id
1 'polypeptide(L)'
;RPLFPIRMKYEVKQVGSAGKVITLSSALMLVNKLDSPVELKLEHNDLSGQYESMVILPDTPTPLPLYSVYYKLWARPFELSLNYCEQPIKWLHVINKGQIDDSIKQCNPIEGHGVYRFCVCVRRENYPTNEEVANELELEDPLSMPNIPGHTITLLPPLTIQSLLPIELHYYLKHTNISSNKAGKQTAIHGADITKDFEVGIHLENFESCREVNIPPKLSYKYRVRLRLYDKLERLLELTMRIQSGPGGTIGVSIAAPYWIVNKSGLPLLFKQEGTKVEAAGQFEEHEFARSVTPLLFSVYSWDELILDPVLSLQIPGGMTANYNLNQLGEGPQLLYENYIYLAATQTFNSFMDYREILLYSITPDQYLVSL
;
A
#
# COMPACT_ATOMS: atom_id res chain seq x y z
N ARG A 1 -26.45 -0.31 40.74
CA ARG A 1 -26.07 -0.20 39.31
C ARG A 1 -26.63 -1.44 38.63
N PRO A 2 -27.48 -1.35 37.59
CA PRO A 2 -27.91 -2.55 36.88
C PRO A 2 -26.66 -3.23 36.31
N LEU A 3 -26.46 -4.49 36.69
CA LEU A 3 -25.34 -5.31 36.24
C LEU A 3 -25.69 -5.74 34.81
N PHE A 4 -25.15 -5.01 33.83
CA PHE A 4 -25.24 -5.44 32.44
C PHE A 4 -24.44 -6.75 32.29
N PRO A 5 -24.98 -7.77 31.59
CA PRO A 5 -24.32 -9.05 31.38
C PRO A 5 -23.02 -8.87 30.60
N ILE A 6 -21.92 -9.44 31.10
CA ILE A 6 -20.62 -9.35 30.44
C ILE A 6 -20.24 -10.74 29.95
N ARG A 7 -19.76 -10.83 28.70
CA ARG A 7 -19.21 -12.06 28.16
C ARG A 7 -17.70 -12.11 28.36
N MET A 8 -17.26 -13.15 29.04
CA MET A 8 -15.85 -13.46 29.24
C MET A 8 -15.43 -14.59 28.30
N LYS A 9 -14.28 -14.42 27.65
CA LYS A 9 -13.63 -15.42 26.82
C LYS A 9 -12.55 -16.11 27.66
N TYR A 10 -12.56 -17.44 27.65
CA TYR A 10 -11.53 -18.27 28.26
C TYR A 10 -10.63 -18.82 27.16
N GLU A 11 -9.35 -18.48 27.18
CA GLU A 11 -8.35 -19.04 26.28
C GLU A 11 -7.46 -20.00 27.08
N VAL A 12 -7.43 -21.28 26.69
CA VAL A 12 -6.60 -22.29 27.37
C VAL A 12 -5.39 -22.61 26.51
N LYS A 13 -4.20 -22.30 27.00
CA LYS A 13 -2.92 -22.63 26.35
C LYS A 13 -2.19 -23.70 27.16
N GLN A 14 -1.72 -24.75 26.48
CA GLN A 14 -0.84 -25.73 27.10
C GLN A 14 0.57 -25.15 27.21
N VAL A 15 1.17 -25.27 28.39
CA VAL A 15 2.55 -24.86 28.66
C VAL A 15 3.31 -26.10 29.15
N GLY A 16 4.28 -26.55 28.35
CA GLY A 16 5.04 -27.76 28.61
C GLY A 16 4.23 -29.05 28.44
N SER A 17 4.60 -30.10 29.19
CA SER A 17 4.01 -31.44 29.04
C SER A 17 2.65 -31.62 29.74
N ALA A 18 2.32 -30.82 30.75
CA ALA A 18 1.07 -30.98 31.52
C ALA A 18 0.43 -29.68 32.02
N GLY A 19 1.09 -28.52 31.93
CA GLY A 19 0.54 -27.25 32.42
C GLY A 19 -0.53 -26.70 31.48
N LYS A 20 -1.63 -26.18 32.03
CA LYS A 20 -2.62 -25.38 31.29
C LYS A 20 -2.68 -23.99 31.89
N VAL A 21 -2.46 -22.98 31.07
CA VAL A 21 -2.69 -21.57 31.42
C VAL A 21 -4.05 -21.17 30.87
N ILE A 22 -4.92 -20.68 31.75
CA ILE A 22 -6.24 -20.17 31.40
C ILE A 22 -6.15 -18.64 31.45
N THR A 23 -6.33 -18.00 30.30
CA THR A 23 -6.39 -16.56 30.17
C THR A 23 -7.85 -16.12 30.07
N LEU A 24 -8.25 -15.20 30.95
CA LEU A 24 -9.56 -14.57 30.92
C LEU A 24 -9.47 -13.24 30.16
N SER A 25 -10.34 -13.03 29.18
CA SER A 25 -10.43 -11.75 28.46
C SER A 25 -11.88 -11.34 28.21
N SER A 26 -12.10 -10.06 27.92
CA SER A 26 -13.39 -9.62 27.38
C SER A 26 -13.64 -10.22 26.00
N ALA A 27 -14.93 -10.40 25.65
CA ALA A 27 -15.36 -10.75 24.31
C ALA A 27 -15.54 -9.52 23.39
N LEU A 28 -15.33 -8.30 23.91
CA LEU A 28 -15.24 -7.07 23.13
C LEU A 28 -13.76 -6.77 22.84
N MET A 29 -13.37 -6.93 21.58
CA MET A 29 -12.01 -6.77 21.11
C MET A 29 -11.88 -5.48 20.31
N LEU A 30 -10.76 -4.78 20.46
CA LEU A 30 -10.36 -3.66 19.62
C LEU A 30 -9.09 -4.04 18.85
N VAL A 31 -9.10 -3.81 17.55
CA VAL A 31 -7.97 -4.07 16.65
C VAL A 31 -7.60 -2.77 15.97
N ASN A 32 -6.39 -2.28 16.22
CA ASN A 32 -5.87 -1.10 15.55
C ASN A 32 -5.13 -1.52 14.26
N LYS A 33 -5.67 -1.21 13.08
CA LYS A 33 -5.04 -1.40 11.77
C LYS A 33 -4.57 -0.07 11.16
N LEU A 34 -4.45 0.97 11.97
CA LEU A 34 -3.85 2.24 11.58
C LEU A 34 -2.32 2.12 11.63
N ASP A 35 -1.64 3.06 10.99
CA ASP A 35 -0.18 3.18 10.93
C ASP A 35 0.46 3.75 12.21
N SER A 36 -0.35 4.13 13.19
CA SER A 36 0.07 4.73 14.46
C SER A 36 -0.69 4.14 15.65
N PRO A 37 -0.11 4.15 16.88
CA PRO A 37 -0.84 3.80 18.08
C PRO A 37 -2.05 4.72 18.28
N VAL A 38 -3.10 4.19 18.92
CA VAL A 38 -4.33 4.93 19.21
C VAL A 38 -4.51 5.07 20.71
N GLU A 39 -4.83 6.27 21.16
CA GLU A 39 -5.37 6.48 22.50
C GLU A 39 -6.88 6.27 22.48
N LEU A 40 -7.35 5.31 23.28
CA LEU A 40 -8.76 5.02 23.51
C LEU A 40 -9.19 5.63 24.86
N LYS A 41 -10.12 6.58 24.83
CA LYS A 41 -10.82 7.10 26.00
C LYS A 41 -12.05 6.26 26.29
N LEU A 42 -12.13 5.77 27.52
CA LEU A 42 -13.21 4.98 28.11
C LEU A 42 -14.01 5.90 29.04
N GLU A 43 -15.04 6.54 28.52
CA GLU A 43 -15.82 7.52 29.26
C GLU A 43 -17.04 6.87 29.93
N HIS A 44 -17.21 7.16 31.22
CA HIS A 44 -18.34 6.68 32.00
C HIS A 44 -19.66 7.18 31.41
N ASN A 45 -20.69 6.35 31.48
CA ASN A 45 -22.03 6.72 31.00
C ASN A 45 -22.79 7.66 31.95
N ASP A 46 -22.21 7.99 33.11
CA ASP A 46 -22.81 8.92 34.06
C ASP A 46 -22.55 10.38 33.66
N LEU A 47 -23.16 11.30 34.41
CA LEU A 47 -23.00 12.74 34.17
C LEU A 47 -21.68 13.29 34.77
N SER A 48 -20.80 12.44 35.30
CA SER A 48 -19.57 12.88 35.97
C SER A 48 -18.49 13.33 35.00
N GLY A 49 -18.53 12.85 33.75
CA GLY A 49 -17.49 13.08 32.76
C GLY A 49 -16.16 12.37 33.07
N GLN A 50 -16.12 11.50 34.08
CA GLN A 50 -14.94 10.70 34.40
C GLN A 50 -14.62 9.74 33.26
N TYR A 51 -13.32 9.57 32.99
CA TYR A 51 -12.84 8.66 31.98
C TYR A 51 -11.47 8.09 32.35
N GLU A 52 -11.19 6.93 31.78
CA GLU A 52 -9.87 6.33 31.76
C GLU A 52 -9.36 6.33 30.31
N SER A 53 -8.04 6.24 30.11
CA SER A 53 -7.49 6.04 28.77
C SER A 53 -6.50 4.88 28.72
N MET A 54 -6.41 4.27 27.54
CA MET A 54 -5.47 3.19 27.26
C MET A 54 -4.92 3.35 25.84
N VAL A 55 -3.69 2.88 25.63
CA VAL A 55 -3.03 2.92 24.32
C VAL A 55 -3.16 1.57 23.63
N ILE A 56 -3.55 1.60 22.35
CA ILE A 56 -3.78 0.44 21.51
C ILE A 56 -2.74 0.44 20.40
N LEU A 57 -1.82 -0.50 20.46
CA LEU A 57 -0.74 -0.65 19.48
C LEU A 57 -1.28 -1.19 18.14
N PRO A 58 -0.66 -0.81 17.01
CA PRO A 58 -0.98 -1.39 15.71
C PRO A 58 -0.89 -2.92 15.69
N ASP A 59 -1.76 -3.52 14.88
CA ASP A 59 -1.85 -4.95 14.57
C ASP A 59 -2.00 -5.90 15.77
N THR A 60 -2.23 -5.37 16.97
CA THR A 60 -2.37 -6.13 18.21
C THR A 60 -3.83 -6.15 18.68
N PRO A 61 -4.54 -7.30 18.60
CA PRO A 61 -5.88 -7.41 19.14
C PRO A 61 -5.87 -7.21 20.66
N THR A 62 -6.60 -6.20 21.12
CA THR A 62 -6.62 -5.80 22.53
C THR A 62 -8.03 -5.98 23.10
N PRO A 63 -8.24 -6.85 24.11
CA PRO A 63 -9.53 -6.95 24.78
C PRO A 63 -9.77 -5.70 25.61
N LEU A 64 -10.99 -5.14 25.57
CA LEU A 64 -11.34 -4.06 26.49
C LEU A 64 -11.43 -4.59 27.93
N PRO A 65 -11.06 -3.78 28.94
CA PRO A 65 -11.30 -4.15 30.33
C PRO A 65 -12.76 -4.49 30.60
N LEU A 66 -13.01 -5.54 31.38
CA LEU A 66 -14.37 -6.05 31.62
C LEU A 66 -15.31 -4.96 32.20
N TYR A 67 -14.80 -4.10 33.09
CA TYR A 67 -15.59 -3.04 33.72
C TYR A 67 -15.99 -1.90 32.77
N SER A 68 -15.33 -1.77 31.62
CA SER A 68 -15.52 -0.65 30.67
C SER A 68 -16.21 -1.05 29.37
N VAL A 69 -16.65 -2.30 29.21
CA VAL A 69 -17.23 -2.81 27.95
C VAL A 69 -18.46 -2.00 27.47
N TYR A 70 -19.22 -1.42 28.40
CA TYR A 70 -20.40 -0.61 28.10
C TYR A 70 -20.13 0.91 28.09
N TYR A 71 -18.89 1.36 28.28
CA TYR A 71 -18.55 2.79 28.32
C TYR A 71 -18.63 3.41 26.93
N LYS A 72 -18.71 4.74 26.87
CA LYS A 72 -18.55 5.47 25.61
C LYS A 72 -17.09 5.40 25.19
N LEU A 73 -16.89 4.89 23.98
CA LEU A 73 -15.56 4.71 23.41
C LEU A 73 -15.23 5.90 22.51
N TRP A 74 -14.11 6.54 22.75
CA TRP A 74 -13.59 7.64 21.94
C TRP A 74 -12.15 7.33 21.57
N ALA A 75 -11.73 7.66 20.34
CA ALA A 75 -10.39 7.36 19.88
C ALA A 75 -9.73 8.57 19.23
N ARG A 76 -8.42 8.67 19.39
CA ARG A 76 -7.54 9.55 18.62
C ARG A 76 -6.18 8.88 18.40
N PRO A 77 -5.42 9.28 17.38
CA PRO A 77 -4.01 8.90 17.29
C PRO A 77 -3.26 9.31 18.55
N PHE A 78 -2.40 8.42 19.05
CA PHE A 78 -1.56 8.68 20.21
C PHE A 78 -0.53 9.77 19.91
N GLU A 79 -0.26 10.64 20.89
CA GLU A 79 0.75 11.71 20.82
C GLU A 79 0.60 12.74 19.69
N LEU A 80 -0.52 12.75 18.96
CA LEU A 80 -0.86 13.85 18.06
C LEU A 80 -1.70 14.90 18.79
N SER A 81 -1.48 16.18 18.48
CA SER A 81 -2.26 17.32 18.98
C SER A 81 -3.66 17.38 18.38
N LEU A 82 -4.43 16.31 18.57
CA LEU A 82 -5.78 16.10 18.07
C LEU A 82 -6.75 15.91 19.24
N ASN A 83 -7.96 16.44 19.06
CA ASN A 83 -9.10 16.08 19.88
C ASN A 83 -9.49 14.61 19.64
N TYR A 84 -10.19 14.00 20.61
CA TYR A 84 -10.88 12.74 20.36
C TYR A 84 -11.89 12.87 19.21
N CYS A 85 -12.23 11.73 18.60
CA CYS A 85 -13.19 11.72 17.51
C CYS A 85 -14.50 12.45 17.86
N GLU A 86 -15.13 13.15 16.91
CA GLU A 86 -16.32 13.99 17.18
C GLU A 86 -17.54 13.21 17.68
N GLN A 87 -17.61 11.90 17.42
CA GLN A 87 -18.71 11.04 17.83
C GLN A 87 -18.19 9.72 18.41
N PRO A 88 -18.82 9.18 19.48
CA PRO A 88 -18.36 7.96 20.11
C PRO A 88 -18.46 6.76 19.16
N ILE A 89 -17.57 5.80 19.32
CA ILE A 89 -17.61 4.51 18.67
C ILE A 89 -18.72 3.69 19.32
N LYS A 90 -19.75 3.38 18.53
CA LYS A 90 -20.89 2.58 18.95
C LYS A 90 -20.73 1.17 18.43
N TRP A 91 -21.06 0.18 19.24
CA TRP A 91 -21.05 -1.23 18.83
C TRP A 91 -22.35 -1.96 19.21
N LEU A 92 -23.10 -1.46 20.19
CA LEU A 92 -24.31 -2.09 20.73
C LEU A 92 -25.43 -2.26 19.69
N HIS A 93 -25.42 -1.51 18.59
CA HIS A 93 -26.43 -1.59 17.54
C HIS A 93 -26.20 -2.74 16.55
N VAL A 94 -25.04 -3.41 16.61
CA VAL A 94 -24.74 -4.60 15.82
C VAL A 94 -25.17 -5.82 16.65
N ILE A 95 -26.14 -6.59 16.16
CA ILE A 95 -26.84 -7.60 16.99
C ILE A 95 -26.69 -8.99 16.38
N ASN A 96 -26.89 -9.08 15.07
CA ASN A 96 -26.98 -10.36 14.38
C ASN A 96 -25.61 -11.01 14.20
N LYS A 97 -25.52 -12.34 14.34
CA LYS A 97 -24.27 -13.09 14.14
C LYS A 97 -23.67 -12.77 12.77
N GLY A 98 -22.39 -12.41 12.74
CA GLY A 98 -21.67 -12.05 11.51
C GLY A 98 -22.04 -10.69 10.91
N GLN A 99 -22.99 -9.95 11.51
CA GLN A 99 -23.33 -8.60 11.07
C GLN A 99 -22.11 -7.69 11.17
N ILE A 100 -21.96 -6.84 10.16
CA ILE A 100 -20.94 -5.81 10.09
C ILE A 100 -21.66 -4.46 9.95
N ASP A 101 -21.22 -3.48 10.74
CA ASP A 101 -21.59 -2.09 10.57
C ASP A 101 -20.34 -1.22 10.50
N ASP A 102 -20.33 -0.31 9.52
CA ASP A 102 -19.18 0.49 9.17
C ASP A 102 -19.49 1.97 9.39
N SER A 103 -18.56 2.69 10.03
CA SER A 103 -18.69 4.13 10.25
C SER A 103 -17.34 4.84 10.08
N ILE A 104 -17.38 6.12 9.71
CA ILE A 104 -16.19 6.97 9.68
C ILE A 104 -16.14 7.84 10.94
N LYS A 105 -14.92 8.07 11.45
CA LYS A 105 -14.65 8.94 12.59
C LYS A 105 -13.65 10.01 12.21
N GLN A 106 -13.84 11.19 12.80
CA GLN A 106 -13.07 12.38 12.51
C GLN A 106 -12.52 12.97 13.81
N CYS A 107 -11.22 13.22 13.86
CA CYS A 107 -10.51 13.93 14.91
C CYS A 107 -10.01 15.27 14.36
N ASN A 108 -10.35 16.36 15.04
CA ASN A 108 -9.91 17.70 14.66
C ASN A 108 -8.66 18.10 15.45
N PRO A 109 -7.76 18.88 14.86
CA PRO A 109 -6.62 19.43 15.57
C PRO A 109 -7.06 20.28 16.75
N ILE A 110 -6.26 20.28 17.81
CA ILE A 110 -6.42 21.19 18.95
C ILE A 110 -6.09 22.61 18.49
N GLU A 111 -5.03 22.75 17.70
CA GLU A 111 -4.60 24.02 17.08
C GLU A 111 -4.18 23.78 15.62
N GLY A 112 -4.49 24.73 14.74
CA GLY A 112 -4.12 24.70 13.33
C GLY A 112 -5.19 24.15 12.39
N HIS A 113 -4.74 23.69 11.21
CA HIS A 113 -5.59 23.20 10.13
C HIS A 113 -5.25 21.75 9.79
N GLY A 114 -6.26 21.00 9.34
CA GLY A 114 -6.13 19.59 9.01
C GLY A 114 -7.23 18.78 9.66
N VAL A 115 -7.41 17.54 9.22
CA VAL A 115 -8.39 16.61 9.77
C VAL A 115 -7.80 15.22 9.72
N TYR A 116 -7.94 14.47 10.81
CA TYR A 116 -7.56 13.06 10.85
C TYR A 116 -8.80 12.18 10.86
N ARG A 117 -8.96 11.33 9.84
CA ARG A 117 -10.06 10.39 9.74
C ARG A 117 -9.59 8.95 9.82
N PHE A 118 -10.45 8.10 10.36
CA PHE A 118 -10.31 6.66 10.35
C PHE A 118 -11.69 6.00 10.26
N CYS A 119 -11.72 4.83 9.64
CA CYS A 119 -12.90 3.99 9.59
C CYS A 119 -12.96 3.08 10.81
N VAL A 120 -14.17 2.74 11.21
CA VAL A 120 -14.48 1.80 12.27
C VAL A 120 -15.38 0.73 11.68
N CYS A 121 -14.88 -0.50 11.65
CA CYS A 121 -15.63 -1.68 11.28
C CYS A 121 -16.00 -2.44 12.55
N VAL A 122 -17.31 -2.54 12.84
CA VAL A 122 -17.82 -3.30 13.98
C VAL A 122 -18.40 -4.60 13.47
N ARG A 123 -17.84 -5.73 13.91
CA ARG A 123 -18.30 -7.06 13.55
C ARG A 123 -18.83 -7.80 14.76
N ARG A 124 -20.04 -8.36 14.67
CA ARG A 124 -20.56 -9.31 15.66
C ARG A 124 -19.95 -10.69 15.41
N GLU A 125 -19.12 -11.14 16.34
CA GLU A 125 -18.53 -12.47 16.28
C GLU A 125 -19.57 -13.56 16.54
N ASN A 126 -19.25 -14.81 16.17
CA ASN A 126 -20.18 -15.94 16.23
C ASN A 126 -20.38 -16.49 17.67
N TYR A 127 -20.74 -15.61 18.60
CA TYR A 127 -21.18 -15.97 19.93
C TYR A 127 -22.71 -16.09 19.98
N PRO A 128 -23.29 -16.81 20.97
CA PRO A 128 -24.73 -16.92 21.12
C PRO A 128 -25.46 -15.57 21.10
N THR A 129 -26.62 -15.50 20.44
CA THR A 129 -27.47 -14.31 20.43
C THR A 129 -28.12 -14.09 21.79
N ASN A 130 -28.64 -12.89 22.03
CA ASN A 130 -29.40 -12.62 23.26
C ASN A 130 -30.62 -13.53 23.39
N GLU A 131 -31.29 -13.84 22.27
CA GLU A 131 -32.41 -14.76 22.22
C GLU A 131 -32.02 -16.21 22.57
N GLU A 132 -30.91 -16.71 22.01
CA GLU A 132 -30.39 -18.04 22.35
C GLU A 132 -30.04 -18.15 23.84
N VAL A 133 -29.40 -17.12 24.41
CA VAL A 133 -29.07 -17.08 25.84
C VAL A 133 -30.33 -16.98 26.70
N ALA A 134 -31.31 -16.18 26.30
CA ALA A 134 -32.57 -16.04 27.03
C ALA A 134 -33.38 -17.34 27.04
N ASN A 135 -33.40 -18.06 25.92
CA ASN A 135 -34.02 -19.38 25.81
C ASN A 135 -33.31 -20.42 26.68
N GLU A 136 -31.98 -20.44 26.70
CA GLU A 136 -31.19 -21.31 27.58
C GLU A 136 -31.41 -21.02 29.08
N LEU A 137 -31.69 -19.76 29.42
CA LEU A 137 -31.94 -19.31 30.79
C LEU A 137 -33.42 -19.28 31.17
N GLU A 138 -34.32 -19.73 30.29
CA GLU A 138 -35.78 -19.73 30.48
C GLU A 138 -36.34 -18.34 30.89
N LEU A 139 -35.80 -17.25 30.32
CA LEU A 139 -36.24 -15.88 30.63
C LEU A 139 -37.57 -15.55 29.92
N GLU A 140 -38.51 -14.95 30.67
CA GLU A 140 -39.86 -14.61 30.17
C GLU A 140 -39.88 -13.55 29.05
N ASP A 141 -38.88 -12.65 29.00
CA ASP A 141 -38.76 -11.63 27.95
C ASP A 141 -37.30 -11.49 27.45
N PRO A 142 -36.93 -12.19 26.36
CA PRO A 142 -35.62 -12.08 25.72
C PRO A 142 -35.25 -10.67 25.23
N LEU A 143 -36.24 -9.83 24.91
CA LEU A 143 -36.02 -8.48 24.37
C LEU A 143 -35.65 -7.47 25.48
N SER A 144 -35.94 -7.81 26.74
CA SER A 144 -35.52 -7.02 27.90
C SER A 144 -34.02 -7.10 28.19
N MET A 145 -33.33 -8.11 27.64
CA MET A 145 -31.91 -8.32 27.85
C MET A 145 -31.06 -7.34 27.03
N PRO A 146 -30.17 -6.56 27.68
CA PRO A 146 -29.24 -5.69 26.96
C PRO A 146 -28.27 -6.52 26.11
N ASN A 147 -27.84 -5.96 24.98
CA ASN A 147 -26.92 -6.65 24.07
C ASN A 147 -25.63 -7.07 24.77
N ILE A 148 -25.33 -8.37 24.72
CA ILE A 148 -24.16 -8.96 25.36
C ILE A 148 -22.93 -8.72 24.46
N PRO A 149 -21.79 -8.26 25.01
CA PRO A 149 -20.57 -8.06 24.22
C PRO A 149 -20.10 -9.36 23.54
N GLY A 150 -19.45 -9.19 22.40
CA GLY A 150 -19.07 -10.28 21.50
C GLY A 150 -18.72 -9.76 20.12
N HIS A 151 -17.96 -8.65 20.10
CA HIS A 151 -17.68 -7.88 18.90
C HIS A 151 -16.19 -7.68 18.72
N THR A 152 -15.79 -7.57 17.47
CA THR A 152 -14.48 -7.03 17.09
C THR A 152 -14.69 -5.66 16.48
N ILE A 153 -14.14 -4.63 17.12
CA ILE A 153 -14.06 -3.26 16.60
C ILE A 153 -12.70 -3.13 15.92
N THR A 154 -12.67 -2.79 14.63
CA THR A 154 -11.42 -2.62 13.88
C THR A 154 -11.30 -1.17 13.41
N LEU A 155 -10.20 -0.52 13.78
CA LEU A 155 -9.86 0.84 13.33
C LEU A 155 -8.99 0.75 12.08
N LEU A 156 -9.38 1.41 10.98
CA LEU A 156 -8.72 1.29 9.68
C LEU A 156 -8.48 2.66 9.04
N PRO A 157 -7.42 2.85 8.24
CA PRO A 157 -7.23 4.07 7.48
C PRO A 157 -8.34 4.21 6.43
N PRO A 158 -8.89 5.42 6.19
CA PRO A 158 -10.04 5.59 5.31
C PRO A 158 -9.66 5.35 3.85
N LEU A 159 -8.47 5.80 3.46
CA LEU A 159 -7.89 5.60 2.14
C LEU A 159 -6.47 5.06 2.28
N THR A 160 -6.11 4.08 1.46
CA THR A 160 -4.73 3.62 1.32
C THR A 160 -4.29 3.62 -0.14
N ILE A 161 -3.04 3.99 -0.39
CA ILE A 161 -2.40 3.90 -1.71
C ILE A 161 -1.23 2.93 -1.61
N GLN A 162 -1.27 1.88 -2.41
CA GLN A 162 -0.21 0.90 -2.56
C GLN A 162 0.50 1.11 -3.90
N SER A 163 1.79 1.45 -3.85
CA SER A 163 2.64 1.44 -5.04
C SER A 163 3.13 0.02 -5.28
N LEU A 164 2.78 -0.56 -6.42
CA LEU A 164 3.37 -1.81 -6.95
C LEU A 164 4.44 -1.50 -8.00
N LEU A 165 4.91 -0.24 -8.05
CA LEU A 165 5.95 0.20 -8.97
C LEU A 165 7.34 -0.05 -8.36
N PRO A 166 8.36 -0.30 -9.19
CA PRO A 166 9.76 -0.34 -8.76
C PRO A 166 10.35 1.01 -8.37
N ILE A 167 9.65 2.10 -8.68
CA ILE A 167 10.10 3.47 -8.47
C ILE A 167 9.21 4.19 -7.46
N GLU A 168 9.68 5.34 -6.98
CA GLU A 168 8.89 6.22 -6.12
C GLU A 168 7.67 6.75 -6.88
N LEU A 169 6.52 6.72 -6.21
CA LEU A 169 5.26 7.21 -6.72
C LEU A 169 4.90 8.49 -5.97
N HIS A 170 4.67 9.57 -6.70
CA HIS A 170 4.06 10.77 -6.14
C HIS A 170 2.54 10.71 -6.34
N TYR A 171 1.78 11.11 -5.33
CA TYR A 171 0.33 11.11 -5.39
C TYR A 171 -0.24 12.31 -4.66
N TYR A 172 -1.47 12.69 -5.01
CA TYR A 172 -2.19 13.75 -4.33
C TYR A 172 -3.69 13.47 -4.39
N LEU A 173 -4.41 13.94 -3.37
CA LEU A 173 -5.84 14.20 -3.51
C LEU A 173 -5.97 15.61 -4.09
N LYS A 174 -6.89 15.84 -5.02
CA LYS A 174 -7.08 17.17 -5.59
C LYS A 174 -7.27 18.21 -4.49
N HIS A 175 -6.61 19.37 -4.64
CA HIS A 175 -6.54 20.44 -3.64
C HIS A 175 -5.75 20.10 -2.36
N THR A 176 -4.93 19.06 -2.38
CA THR A 176 -3.98 18.73 -1.29
C THR A 176 -2.54 18.73 -1.80
N ASN A 177 -1.58 18.79 -0.88
CA ASN A 177 -0.17 18.72 -1.22
C ASN A 177 0.20 17.35 -1.80
N ILE A 178 1.16 17.36 -2.72
CA ILE A 178 1.75 16.14 -3.27
C ILE A 178 2.51 15.43 -2.14
N SER A 179 2.21 14.15 -1.99
CA SER A 179 2.89 13.21 -1.10
C SER A 179 3.67 12.19 -1.92
N SER A 180 4.62 11.49 -1.30
CA SER A 180 5.35 10.42 -1.96
C SER A 180 5.17 9.07 -1.28
N ASN A 181 5.25 8.01 -2.07
CA ASN A 181 5.19 6.63 -1.64
C ASN A 181 6.38 5.87 -2.23
N LYS A 182 7.19 5.28 -1.35
CA LYS A 182 8.37 4.51 -1.75
C LYS A 182 7.95 3.29 -2.59
N ALA A 183 8.89 2.83 -3.43
CA ALA A 183 8.70 1.64 -4.25
C ALA A 183 8.21 0.43 -3.42
N GLY A 184 7.16 -0.23 -3.92
CA GLY A 184 6.57 -1.41 -3.28
C GLY A 184 5.88 -1.17 -1.93
N LYS A 185 5.69 0.09 -1.49
CA LYS A 185 5.10 0.40 -0.17
C LYS A 185 3.64 0.83 -0.26
N GLN A 186 2.97 0.75 0.88
CA GLN A 186 1.61 1.21 1.09
C GLN A 186 1.64 2.37 2.08
N THR A 187 0.83 3.39 1.81
CA THR A 187 0.68 4.58 2.65
C THR A 187 -0.79 4.80 2.99
N ALA A 188 -1.07 5.14 4.25
CA ALA A 188 -2.38 5.54 4.72
C ALA A 188 -2.62 7.04 4.51
N ILE A 189 -3.85 7.43 4.17
CA ILE A 189 -4.23 8.82 3.90
C ILE A 189 -5.40 9.20 4.80
N HIS A 190 -5.09 9.69 6.00
CA HIS A 190 -6.08 10.05 7.01
C HIS A 190 -6.85 11.34 6.71
N GLY A 191 -6.32 12.19 5.83
CA GLY A 191 -7.01 13.41 5.41
C GLY A 191 -8.20 13.17 4.46
N ALA A 192 -8.32 11.97 3.90
CA ALA A 192 -9.34 11.66 2.90
C ALA A 192 -10.75 11.61 3.50
N ASP A 193 -11.70 12.32 2.89
CA ASP A 193 -13.13 12.18 3.17
C ASP A 193 -13.76 11.26 2.12
N ILE A 194 -13.77 9.96 2.40
CA ILE A 194 -14.31 8.93 1.50
C ILE A 194 -15.85 8.87 1.48
N THR A 195 -16.53 9.76 2.21
CA THR A 195 -18.01 9.85 2.21
C THR A 195 -18.56 10.68 1.05
N LYS A 196 -17.68 11.38 0.33
CA LYS A 196 -17.97 12.21 -0.84
C LYS A 196 -17.11 11.75 -2.01
N ASP A 197 -17.42 12.25 -3.20
CA ASP A 197 -16.54 12.10 -4.35
C ASP A 197 -15.21 12.81 -4.08
N PHE A 198 -14.10 12.17 -4.45
CA PHE A 198 -12.78 12.78 -4.41
C PHE A 198 -11.96 12.36 -5.62
N GLU A 199 -10.94 13.15 -5.95
CA GLU A 199 -10.11 12.94 -7.14
C GLU A 199 -8.68 12.62 -6.71
N VAL A 200 -8.14 11.53 -7.25
CA VAL A 200 -6.76 11.08 -6.99
C VAL A 200 -5.93 11.32 -8.23
N GLY A 201 -4.85 12.07 -8.09
CA GLY A 201 -3.83 12.23 -9.13
C GLY A 201 -2.52 11.57 -8.73
N ILE A 202 -1.73 11.23 -9.74
CA ILE A 202 -0.40 10.65 -9.56
C ILE A 202 0.62 11.37 -10.44
N HIS A 203 1.86 11.37 -9.99
CA HIS A 203 3.01 11.81 -10.76
C HIS A 203 4.14 10.79 -10.63
N LEU A 204 4.91 10.66 -11.70
CA LEU A 204 6.16 9.90 -11.69
C LEU A 204 7.27 10.83 -12.18
N GLU A 205 8.50 10.51 -11.81
CA GLU A 205 9.66 11.20 -12.36
C GLU A 205 9.61 11.15 -13.90
N ASN A 206 9.79 12.30 -14.55
CA ASN A 206 9.71 12.49 -15.99
C ASN A 206 8.32 12.34 -16.65
N PHE A 207 7.27 12.15 -15.86
CA PHE A 207 5.89 12.12 -16.33
C PHE A 207 5.07 13.22 -15.64
N GLU A 208 4.97 14.37 -16.31
CA GLU A 208 4.44 15.61 -15.72
C GLU A 208 2.91 15.69 -15.76
N SER A 209 2.25 14.90 -16.60
CA SER A 209 0.79 14.93 -16.74
C SER A 209 0.15 13.57 -16.50
N CYS A 210 -0.81 13.54 -15.57
CA CYS A 210 -1.77 12.46 -15.40
C CYS A 210 -3.12 13.09 -15.04
N ARG A 211 -4.17 12.76 -15.81
CA ARG A 211 -5.53 13.20 -15.48
C ARG A 211 -5.95 12.57 -14.15
N GLU A 212 -6.56 13.36 -13.27
CA GLU A 212 -7.07 12.83 -12.01
C GLU A 212 -8.20 11.81 -12.24
N VAL A 213 -8.24 10.80 -11.37
CA VAL A 213 -9.28 9.78 -11.34
C VAL A 213 -10.29 10.13 -10.25
N ASN A 214 -11.54 10.32 -10.65
CA ASN A 214 -12.64 10.47 -9.72
C ASN A 214 -13.00 9.12 -9.07
N ILE A 215 -13.08 9.11 -7.75
CA ILE A 215 -13.48 7.96 -6.95
C ILE A 215 -14.77 8.31 -6.21
N PRO A 216 -15.89 7.62 -6.50
CA PRO A 216 -17.15 7.88 -5.84
C PRO A 216 -17.19 7.28 -4.42
N PRO A 217 -18.06 7.81 -3.53
CA PRO A 217 -18.22 7.29 -2.18
C PRO A 217 -18.89 5.91 -2.19
N LYS A 218 -18.72 5.17 -1.09
CA LYS A 218 -19.39 3.87 -0.85
C LYS A 218 -19.28 2.89 -2.03
N LEU A 219 -18.05 2.60 -2.42
CA LEU A 219 -17.76 1.62 -3.46
C LEU A 219 -18.35 0.26 -3.11
N SER A 220 -19.20 -0.28 -3.99
CA SER A 220 -19.81 -1.62 -3.86
C SER A 220 -19.09 -2.69 -4.69
N TYR A 221 -18.17 -2.29 -5.57
CA TYR A 221 -17.44 -3.19 -6.45
C TYR A 221 -15.99 -2.76 -6.62
N LYS A 222 -15.16 -3.73 -7.00
CA LYS A 222 -13.77 -3.50 -7.40
C LYS A 222 -13.71 -3.17 -8.88
N TYR A 223 -12.96 -2.15 -9.26
CA TYR A 223 -12.76 -1.78 -10.66
C TYR A 223 -11.32 -1.36 -10.94
N ARG A 224 -11.01 -1.24 -12.23
CA ARG A 224 -9.68 -0.87 -12.73
C ARG A 224 -9.80 0.35 -13.63
N VAL A 225 -8.87 1.28 -13.50
CA VAL A 225 -8.73 2.47 -14.34
C VAL A 225 -7.36 2.42 -14.99
N ARG A 226 -7.30 2.68 -16.29
CA ARG A 226 -6.04 2.84 -17.03
C ARG A 226 -5.61 4.30 -16.89
N LEU A 227 -4.47 4.51 -16.24
CA LEU A 227 -3.86 5.83 -16.11
C LEU A 227 -2.97 6.06 -17.33
N ARG A 228 -3.11 7.23 -17.95
CA ARG A 228 -2.31 7.65 -19.09
C ARG A 228 -1.38 8.76 -18.63
N LEU A 229 -0.09 8.48 -18.65
CA LEU A 229 0.95 9.41 -18.31
C LEU A 229 1.76 9.73 -19.56
N TYR A 230 2.11 10.99 -19.73
CA TYR A 230 2.91 11.44 -20.88
C TYR A 230 4.23 12.00 -20.40
N ASP A 231 5.31 11.61 -21.08
CA ASP A 231 6.62 12.22 -20.86
C ASP A 231 6.77 13.55 -21.61
N LYS A 232 7.95 14.18 -21.49
CA LYS A 232 8.27 15.47 -22.14
C LYS A 232 8.23 15.43 -23.67
N LEU A 233 8.26 14.24 -24.27
CA LEU A 233 8.19 14.02 -25.71
C LEU A 233 6.79 13.55 -26.15
N GLU A 234 5.78 13.71 -25.29
CA GLU A 234 4.39 13.28 -25.50
C GLU A 234 4.22 11.77 -25.74
N ARG A 235 5.18 10.95 -25.31
CA ARG A 235 5.08 9.49 -25.40
C ARG A 235 4.31 8.95 -24.21
N LEU A 236 3.42 7.99 -24.47
CA LEU A 236 2.48 7.46 -23.50
C LEU A 236 3.05 6.28 -22.70
N LEU A 237 2.94 6.36 -21.38
CA LEU A 237 3.04 5.26 -20.44
C LEU A 237 1.65 4.95 -19.85
N GLU A 238 1.16 3.72 -20.04
CA GLU A 238 -0.10 3.25 -19.46
C GLU A 238 0.14 2.46 -18.17
N LEU A 239 -0.46 2.91 -17.06
CA LEU A 239 -0.47 2.20 -15.78
C LEU A 239 -1.87 1.70 -15.44
N THR A 240 -1.96 0.71 -14.55
CA THR A 240 -3.23 0.23 -14.01
C THR A 240 -3.41 0.68 -12.57
N MET A 241 -4.46 1.46 -12.31
CA MET A 241 -4.98 1.73 -10.98
C MET A 241 -6.12 0.76 -10.66
N ARG A 242 -5.99 -0.01 -9.58
CA ARG A 242 -7.08 -0.86 -9.08
C ARG A 242 -7.66 -0.23 -7.84
N ILE A 243 -8.97 -0.10 -7.80
CA ILE A 243 -9.71 0.56 -6.72
C ILE A 243 -10.66 -0.48 -6.15
N GLN A 244 -10.64 -0.65 -4.83
CA GLN A 244 -11.44 -1.63 -4.13
C GLN A 244 -11.95 -1.11 -2.79
N SER A 245 -13.16 -1.53 -2.43
CA SER A 245 -13.72 -1.32 -1.10
C SER A 245 -13.19 -2.38 -0.13
N GLY A 246 -12.91 -1.97 1.10
CA GLY A 246 -12.49 -2.83 2.20
C GLY A 246 -13.48 -2.76 3.38
N PRO A 247 -13.21 -3.52 4.46
CA PRO A 247 -13.98 -3.41 5.71
C PRO A 247 -14.01 -1.97 6.22
N GLY A 248 -15.07 -1.55 6.92
CA GLY A 248 -15.17 -0.17 7.39
C GLY A 248 -15.54 0.84 6.31
N GLY A 249 -16.00 0.37 5.14
CA GLY A 249 -16.17 1.21 3.94
C GLY A 249 -14.87 1.82 3.41
N THR A 250 -13.72 1.29 3.82
CA THR A 250 -12.40 1.81 3.44
C THR A 250 -12.15 1.70 1.94
N ILE A 251 -11.31 2.57 1.40
CA ILE A 251 -10.93 2.54 -0.01
C ILE A 251 -9.45 2.18 -0.12
N GLY A 252 -9.16 1.12 -0.87
CA GLY A 252 -7.82 0.71 -1.25
C GLY A 252 -7.55 1.00 -2.71
N VAL A 253 -6.45 1.71 -2.98
CA VAL A 253 -5.96 1.99 -4.33
C VAL A 253 -4.60 1.31 -4.51
N SER A 254 -4.42 0.56 -5.59
CA SER A 254 -3.13 0.00 -5.96
C SER A 254 -2.73 0.44 -7.37
N ILE A 255 -1.51 0.91 -7.55
CA ILE A 255 -1.00 1.37 -8.86
C ILE A 255 0.10 0.43 -9.32
N ALA A 256 0.01 -0.06 -10.56
CA ALA A 256 0.94 -1.02 -11.13
C ALA A 256 1.26 -0.69 -12.59
N ALA A 257 2.51 -0.93 -12.99
CA ALA A 257 2.91 -1.00 -14.39
C ALA A 257 2.65 -2.42 -14.93
N PRO A 258 2.37 -2.57 -16.24
CA PRO A 258 2.23 -3.89 -16.84
C PRO A 258 3.58 -4.62 -16.92
N TYR A 259 4.66 -3.89 -17.23
CA TYR A 259 6.02 -4.42 -17.30
C TYR A 259 7.03 -3.46 -16.68
N TRP A 260 8.11 -4.05 -16.17
CA TRP A 260 9.29 -3.37 -15.62
C TRP A 260 10.56 -4.00 -16.20
N ILE A 261 11.51 -3.17 -16.61
CA ILE A 261 12.80 -3.61 -17.15
C ILE A 261 13.87 -3.31 -16.11
N VAL A 262 14.51 -4.35 -15.59
CA VAL A 262 15.59 -4.23 -14.61
C VAL A 262 16.92 -4.43 -15.34
N ASN A 263 17.60 -3.33 -15.63
CA ASN A 263 18.88 -3.37 -16.32
C ASN A 263 20.03 -3.69 -15.35
N LYS A 264 20.51 -4.94 -15.35
CA LYS A 264 21.69 -5.35 -14.57
C LYS A 264 23.00 -5.30 -15.35
N SER A 265 22.94 -5.02 -16.66
CA SER A 265 24.13 -5.01 -17.53
C SER A 265 25.06 -3.84 -17.27
N GLY A 266 24.55 -2.73 -16.76
CA GLY A 266 25.31 -1.49 -16.69
C GLY A 266 25.48 -0.76 -18.03
N LEU A 267 25.02 -1.33 -19.14
CA LEU A 267 25.00 -0.69 -20.46
C LEU A 267 23.76 0.19 -20.61
N PRO A 268 23.83 1.32 -21.34
CA PRO A 268 22.63 2.05 -21.76
C PRO A 268 21.76 1.15 -22.65
N LEU A 269 20.44 1.18 -22.43
CA LEU A 269 19.47 0.36 -23.15
C LEU A 269 18.41 1.24 -23.78
N LEU A 270 18.13 1.00 -25.05
CA LEU A 270 16.98 1.57 -25.74
C LEU A 270 15.93 0.49 -25.95
N PHE A 271 14.67 0.81 -25.71
CA PHE A 271 13.59 -0.14 -25.84
C PHE A 271 12.34 0.48 -26.45
N LYS A 272 11.58 -0.32 -27.19
CA LYS A 272 10.34 0.11 -27.82
C LYS A 272 9.43 -1.08 -28.03
N GLN A 273 8.18 -0.81 -28.38
CA GLN A 273 7.32 -1.87 -28.87
C GLN A 273 7.72 -2.24 -30.30
N GLU A 274 7.76 -3.54 -30.61
CA GLU A 274 8.00 -3.99 -31.98
C GLU A 274 6.91 -3.44 -32.91
N GLY A 275 7.33 -2.94 -34.08
CA GLY A 275 6.42 -2.29 -35.03
C GLY A 275 6.28 -0.77 -34.83
N THR A 276 6.72 -0.21 -33.70
CA THR A 276 6.72 1.26 -33.52
C THR A 276 8.03 1.89 -34.01
N LYS A 277 7.91 3.11 -34.55
CA LYS A 277 9.06 3.95 -34.93
C LYS A 277 9.64 4.71 -33.74
N VAL A 278 8.79 5.03 -32.77
CA VAL A 278 9.13 5.82 -31.60
C VAL A 278 9.53 4.88 -30.45
N GLU A 279 10.54 5.30 -29.71
CA GLU A 279 10.96 4.66 -28.46
C GLU A 279 9.83 4.68 -27.41
N ALA A 280 9.89 3.76 -26.45
CA ALA A 280 8.95 3.79 -25.33
C ALA A 280 9.14 5.04 -24.45
N ALA A 281 8.08 5.45 -23.77
CA ALA A 281 8.10 6.61 -22.90
C ALA A 281 9.09 6.48 -21.72
N GLY A 282 9.60 7.62 -21.24
CA GLY A 282 10.53 7.67 -20.10
C GLY A 282 12.01 7.43 -20.45
N GLN A 283 12.35 7.36 -21.73
CA GLN A 283 13.73 7.26 -22.23
C GLN A 283 14.22 8.59 -22.79
N PHE A 284 15.28 9.15 -22.23
CA PHE A 284 15.84 10.45 -22.67
C PHE A 284 17.28 10.27 -23.13
N GLU A 285 17.88 11.28 -23.76
CA GLU A 285 19.26 11.22 -24.28
C GLU A 285 20.26 10.68 -23.24
N GLU A 286 20.07 11.01 -21.97
CA GLU A 286 20.89 10.48 -20.86
C GLU A 286 20.90 8.95 -20.80
N HIS A 287 19.81 8.27 -21.19
CA HIS A 287 19.69 6.81 -21.23
C HIS A 287 20.46 6.17 -22.39
N GLU A 288 20.92 6.94 -23.38
CA GLU A 288 21.78 6.47 -24.47
C GLU A 288 23.25 6.39 -24.05
N PHE A 289 23.65 7.20 -23.06
CA PHE A 289 25.05 7.36 -22.66
C PHE A 289 25.34 6.92 -21.22
N ALA A 290 24.35 7.04 -20.33
CA ALA A 290 24.53 6.80 -18.90
C ALA A 290 23.95 5.45 -18.47
N ARG A 291 24.61 4.86 -17.47
CA ARG A 291 24.13 3.68 -16.77
C ARG A 291 22.88 4.03 -15.96
N SER A 292 21.71 3.64 -16.45
CA SER A 292 20.49 3.73 -15.64
C SER A 292 20.38 2.51 -14.72
N VAL A 293 20.46 2.77 -13.41
CA VAL A 293 20.31 1.76 -12.35
C VAL A 293 18.86 1.63 -11.89
N THR A 294 18.02 2.60 -12.26
CA THR A 294 16.59 2.66 -11.90
C THR A 294 15.80 1.76 -12.85
N PRO A 295 14.89 0.91 -12.34
CA PRO A 295 14.05 0.10 -13.22
C PRO A 295 13.17 0.97 -14.13
N LEU A 296 13.12 0.58 -15.40
CA LEU A 296 12.40 1.32 -16.44
C LEU A 296 10.98 0.76 -16.57
N LEU A 297 9.98 1.63 -16.67
CA LEU A 297 8.59 1.22 -16.84
C LEU A 297 8.28 1.06 -18.32
N PHE A 298 7.58 -0.01 -18.68
CA PHE A 298 7.17 -0.25 -20.07
C PHE A 298 5.69 -0.59 -20.13
N SER A 299 5.00 0.00 -21.11
CA SER A 299 3.64 -0.37 -21.49
C SER A 299 3.55 -0.55 -22.99
N VAL A 300 2.88 -1.62 -23.41
CA VAL A 300 2.52 -1.86 -24.80
C VAL A 300 1.39 -0.91 -25.16
N TYR A 301 1.54 -0.21 -26.28
CA TYR A 301 0.67 0.90 -26.63
C TYR A 301 0.43 1.01 -28.14
N SER A 302 -0.84 1.05 -28.58
CA SER A 302 -1.21 1.40 -29.96
C SER A 302 -2.10 2.65 -29.97
N TRP A 303 -1.61 3.77 -30.55
CA TRP A 303 -2.38 5.04 -30.61
C TRP A 303 -3.48 4.93 -31.65
N ASP A 304 -3.28 4.13 -32.71
CA ASP A 304 -4.21 4.09 -33.84
C ASP A 304 -4.20 2.76 -34.64
N GLU A 305 -3.60 1.68 -34.14
CA GLU A 305 -3.46 0.41 -34.89
C GLU A 305 -3.97 -0.80 -34.11
N LEU A 306 -4.32 -1.85 -34.87
CA LEU A 306 -4.60 -3.22 -34.41
C LEU A 306 -3.68 -3.54 -33.23
N ILE A 307 -4.24 -4.12 -32.16
CA ILE A 307 -3.51 -4.54 -30.97
C ILE A 307 -2.26 -5.29 -31.42
N LEU A 308 -1.13 -4.59 -31.50
CA LEU A 308 0.14 -5.17 -31.86
C LEU A 308 0.48 -6.19 -30.79
N ASP A 309 1.10 -7.29 -31.20
CA ASP A 309 1.55 -8.27 -30.23
C ASP A 309 2.45 -7.59 -29.18
N PRO A 310 2.37 -8.00 -27.90
CA PRO A 310 3.14 -7.40 -26.84
C PRO A 310 4.60 -7.87 -26.95
N VAL A 311 5.31 -7.37 -27.96
CA VAL A 311 6.70 -7.68 -28.22
C VAL A 311 7.54 -6.45 -27.94
N LEU A 312 8.54 -6.64 -27.08
CA LEU A 312 9.53 -5.63 -26.71
C LEU A 312 10.73 -5.76 -27.65
N SER A 313 11.07 -4.70 -28.38
CA SER A 313 12.34 -4.58 -29.07
C SER A 313 13.34 -3.86 -28.17
N LEU A 314 14.48 -4.47 -27.91
CA LEU A 314 15.54 -3.93 -27.07
C LEU A 314 16.83 -3.81 -27.87
N GLN A 315 17.47 -2.66 -27.78
CA GLN A 315 18.68 -2.29 -28.48
C GLN A 315 19.77 -1.92 -27.48
N ILE A 316 20.95 -2.50 -27.65
CA ILE A 316 22.16 -2.22 -26.87
C ILE A 316 23.11 -1.30 -27.65
N PRO A 317 24.15 -0.74 -27.01
CA PRO A 317 25.13 0.08 -27.70
C PRO A 317 25.83 -0.74 -28.79
N GLY A 318 26.20 -0.10 -29.90
CA GLY A 318 26.65 -0.81 -31.10
C GLY A 318 25.53 -1.25 -32.05
N GLY A 319 24.26 -0.98 -31.69
CA GLY A 319 23.12 -1.10 -32.61
C GLY A 319 22.48 -2.48 -32.69
N MET A 320 23.00 -3.48 -31.97
CA MET A 320 22.40 -4.80 -31.93
C MET A 320 21.04 -4.75 -31.24
N THR A 321 20.03 -5.34 -31.89
CA THR A 321 18.63 -5.33 -31.44
C THR A 321 18.08 -6.75 -31.36
N ALA A 322 17.23 -7.02 -30.39
CA ALA A 322 16.51 -8.29 -30.22
C ALA A 322 15.07 -8.04 -29.81
N ASN A 323 14.17 -8.97 -30.17
CA ASN A 323 12.74 -8.91 -29.90
C ASN A 323 12.34 -9.98 -28.89
N TYR A 324 11.51 -9.59 -27.92
CA TYR A 324 11.11 -10.42 -26.78
C TYR A 324 9.59 -10.44 -26.67
N ASN A 325 8.98 -11.61 -26.83
CA ASN A 325 7.53 -11.78 -26.69
C ASN A 325 7.14 -11.79 -25.21
N LEU A 326 6.43 -10.76 -24.74
CA LEU A 326 6.09 -10.57 -23.34
C LEU A 326 4.99 -11.51 -22.82
N ASN A 327 4.35 -12.29 -23.72
CA ASN A 327 3.44 -13.36 -23.32
C ASN A 327 4.16 -14.68 -23.01
N GLN A 328 5.44 -14.79 -23.32
CA GLN A 328 6.22 -16.01 -23.12
C GLN A 328 7.22 -15.82 -21.98
N LEU A 329 7.19 -16.73 -21.01
CA LEU A 329 8.17 -16.77 -19.92
C LEU A 329 9.37 -17.61 -20.35
N GLY A 330 10.57 -17.12 -20.06
CA GLY A 330 11.81 -17.83 -20.32
C GLY A 330 12.94 -16.89 -20.73
N GLU A 331 14.09 -17.46 -21.02
CA GLU A 331 15.21 -16.73 -21.60
C GLU A 331 14.89 -16.33 -23.04
N GLY A 332 15.09 -15.05 -23.35
CA GLY A 332 14.92 -14.53 -24.69
C GLY A 332 16.21 -14.62 -25.53
N PRO A 333 16.19 -14.06 -26.75
CA PRO A 333 17.40 -13.96 -27.56
C PRO A 333 18.52 -13.20 -26.83
N GLN A 334 19.76 -13.62 -27.02
CA GLN A 334 20.92 -12.97 -26.41
C GLN A 334 21.38 -11.77 -27.24
N LEU A 335 21.75 -10.69 -26.55
CA LEU A 335 22.36 -9.50 -27.14
C LEU A 335 23.85 -9.50 -26.82
N LEU A 336 24.67 -9.39 -27.86
CA LEU A 336 26.13 -9.39 -27.76
C LEU A 336 26.64 -7.96 -27.92
N TYR A 337 27.29 -7.47 -26.87
CA TYR A 337 27.99 -6.20 -26.89
C TYR A 337 29.48 -6.44 -27.09
N GLU A 338 30.04 -5.97 -28.21
CA GLU A 338 31.49 -6.01 -28.43
C GLU A 338 32.16 -4.90 -27.60
N ASN A 339 32.81 -5.31 -26.51
CA ASN A 339 33.62 -4.40 -25.72
C ASN A 339 35.04 -4.32 -26.31
N TYR A 340 35.35 -3.24 -27.03
CA TYR A 340 36.66 -3.04 -27.63
C TYR A 340 37.69 -2.76 -26.51
N ILE A 341 38.56 -3.74 -26.25
CA ILE A 341 39.72 -3.55 -25.37
C ILE A 341 40.78 -2.79 -26.16
N TYR A 342 41.11 -1.58 -25.71
CA TYR A 342 42.23 -0.84 -26.28
C TYR A 342 43.52 -1.34 -25.63
N LEU A 343 44.43 -1.87 -26.45
CA LEU A 343 45.80 -2.17 -26.03
C LEU A 343 46.64 -0.92 -26.28
N ALA A 344 47.15 -0.34 -25.20
CA ALA A 344 48.15 0.72 -25.30
C ALA A 344 49.55 0.11 -25.08
N ALA A 345 50.48 0.47 -25.95
CA ALA A 345 51.88 0.11 -25.81
C ALA A 345 52.69 1.38 -25.52
N THR A 346 53.41 1.40 -24.40
CA THR A 346 54.40 2.45 -24.13
C THR A 346 55.80 1.85 -24.24
N GLN A 347 56.65 2.51 -25.00
CA GLN A 347 58.06 2.14 -25.13
C GLN A 347 58.88 2.92 -24.11
N THR A 348 59.52 2.23 -23.17
CA THR A 348 60.42 2.85 -22.19
C THR A 348 61.86 2.62 -22.65
N PHE A 349 62.58 3.69 -22.97
CA PHE A 349 64.02 3.61 -23.30
C PHE A 349 64.82 3.85 -22.02
N ASN A 350 65.39 2.79 -21.45
CA ASN A 350 66.33 2.93 -20.34
C ASN A 350 67.77 2.92 -20.90
N SER A 351 68.44 4.06 -20.89
CA SER A 351 69.75 4.29 -21.55
C SER A 351 70.93 3.54 -20.92
N PHE A 352 70.70 2.70 -19.91
CA PHE A 352 71.75 2.05 -19.12
C PHE A 352 71.73 0.51 -19.15
N MET A 353 70.77 -0.13 -19.83
CA MET A 353 70.69 -1.59 -19.94
C MET A 353 70.26 -2.00 -21.36
N ASP A 354 70.97 -2.96 -21.97
CA ASP A 354 70.83 -3.40 -23.38
C ASP A 354 69.55 -4.20 -23.71
N TYR A 355 68.49 -4.10 -22.91
CA TYR A 355 67.24 -4.83 -23.10
C TYR A 355 66.08 -3.89 -23.42
N ARG A 356 65.31 -4.22 -24.47
CA ARG A 356 64.10 -3.50 -24.88
C ARG A 356 62.88 -4.24 -24.32
N GLU A 357 62.19 -3.64 -23.36
CA GLU A 357 60.90 -4.15 -22.88
C GLU A 357 59.75 -3.37 -23.55
N ILE A 358 58.76 -4.10 -24.07
CA ILE A 358 57.48 -3.53 -24.52
C ILE A 358 56.47 -3.85 -23.41
N LEU A 359 55.98 -2.81 -22.75
CA LEU A 359 54.91 -2.94 -21.76
C LEU A 359 53.57 -2.79 -22.49
N LEU A 360 52.81 -3.90 -22.53
CA LEU A 360 51.43 -3.92 -22.99
C LEU A 360 50.51 -3.90 -21.77
N TYR A 361 49.61 -2.92 -21.70
CA TYR A 361 48.56 -2.89 -20.70
C TYR A 361 47.19 -2.82 -21.37
N SER A 362 46.27 -3.64 -20.89
CA SER A 362 44.88 -3.61 -21.33
C SER A 362 44.17 -2.44 -20.68
N ILE A 363 43.58 -1.58 -21.49
CA ILE A 363 42.64 -0.56 -21.03
C ILE A 363 41.25 -1.14 -21.32
N THR A 364 40.64 -1.74 -20.30
CA THR A 364 39.26 -2.23 -20.37
C THR A 364 38.31 -1.15 -19.86
N PRO A 365 37.32 -0.70 -20.65
CA PRO A 365 36.11 -0.12 -20.07
C PRO A 365 35.23 -1.29 -19.63
N ASP A 366 35.24 -1.66 -18.34
CA ASP A 366 34.35 -2.60 -17.63
C ASP A 366 33.50 -3.60 -18.49
N GLN A 367 33.83 -4.89 -18.44
CA GLN A 367 33.05 -5.96 -19.09
C GLN A 367 31.77 -6.32 -18.32
N TYR A 368 30.64 -6.39 -19.03
CA TYR A 368 29.42 -7.07 -18.57
C TYR A 368 28.85 -7.96 -19.68
N LEU A 369 28.65 -9.24 -19.37
CA LEU A 369 27.83 -10.17 -20.16
C LEU A 369 26.36 -9.93 -19.79
N VAL A 370 25.50 -9.68 -20.78
CA VAL A 370 24.08 -9.38 -20.56
C VAL A 370 23.24 -10.59 -20.93
N SER A 371 22.89 -11.40 -19.93
CA SER A 371 21.74 -12.32 -20.01
C SER A 371 20.51 -11.57 -19.49
N LEU A 372 19.49 -11.38 -20.33
CA LEU A 372 18.19 -10.82 -19.95
C LEU A 372 17.25 -11.93 -19.48
#